data_AF-A0A4U6L6J0-F1
#
_entry.id   AF-A0A4U6L6J0-F1
#
_cell.length_a   1.000
_cell.length_b   1.000
_cell.length_c   1.000
_cell.angle_alpha   90.00
_cell.angle_beta   90.00
_cell.angle_gamma   90.00
#
_symmetry.space_group_name_H-M   'P 1'
#
loop_
_entity.id
_entity.type
_entity.pdbx_description
1 polymer ?
#
loop_
_entity_poly.entity_id
_entity_poly.type
_entity_poly.pdbx_seq_one_letter_code
_entity_poly.pdbx_strand_id
1 'polypeptide(L)' 'SIYSWRGARPQNLVLLSKDFPALQVVKLEQNYRSSGRILKAANILIANNPHVFENRTGVVIDSSRVCCR' A
#
# COMPACT_ATOMS: atom_id res chain seq x y z
N SER A 1 10.10 -2.05 -2.97
CA SER A 1 10.30 -3.28 -3.75
C SER A 1 11.45 -4.06 -3.13
N ILE A 2 11.41 -5.40 -3.11
CA ILE A 2 12.49 -6.26 -2.55
C ILE A 2 13.40 -6.87 -3.62
N TYR A 3 13.09 -6.68 -4.91
CA TYR A 3 13.81 -7.28 -6.04
C TYR A 3 14.79 -6.32 -6.73
N SER A 4 15.25 -5.27 -6.04
CA SER A 4 16.14 -4.27 -6.63
C SER A 4 17.45 -4.87 -7.15
N TRP A 5 17.94 -5.94 -6.53
CA TRP A 5 19.13 -6.70 -6.96
C TRP A 5 18.97 -7.42 -8.31
N ARG A 6 17.73 -7.64 -8.78
CA ARG A 6 17.43 -8.16 -10.11
C ARG A 6 17.09 -7.06 -11.13
N GLY A 7 17.41 -5.81 -10.80
CA GLY A 7 17.13 -4.66 -11.66
C GLY A 7 15.71 -4.08 -11.52
N ALA A 8 14.92 -4.49 -10.51
CA ALA A 8 13.61 -3.88 -10.28
C ALA A 8 13.77 -2.43 -9.78
N ARG A 9 13.26 -1.47 -10.56
CA ARG A 9 13.35 -0.03 -10.28
C ARG A 9 11.99 0.55 -9.88
N PRO A 10 11.84 1.15 -8.68
CA PRO A 10 10.57 1.78 -8.27
C PRO A 10 10.16 2.95 -9.19
N GLN A 11 11.10 3.55 -9.91
CA GLN A 11 10.86 4.61 -10.89
C GLN A 11 9.92 4.18 -12.03
N ASN A 12 9.86 2.88 -12.34
CA ASN A 12 8.99 2.37 -13.41
C ASN A 12 7.50 2.68 -13.14
N LEU A 13 7.07 2.69 -11.86
CA LEU A 13 5.71 3.08 -11.50
C LEU A 13 5.45 4.58 -11.74
N VAL A 14 6.46 5.43 -11.55
CA VAL A 14 6.36 6.88 -11.79
C VAL A 14 6.34 7.17 -13.30
N LEU A 15 7.16 6.45 -14.06
CA LEU A 15 7.20 6.55 -15.53
C LEU A 15 5.89 6.10 -16.15
N LEU A 16 5.24 5.06 -15.60
CA LEU A 16 3.93 4.60 -16.07
C LEU A 16 2.89 5.73 -16.14
N SER A 17 2.84 6.60 -15.12
CA SER A 17 1.94 7.75 -15.11
C SER A 17 2.30 8.85 -16.12
N LYS A 18 3.58 8.92 -16.54
CA LYS A 18 4.05 9.90 -17.54
C LYS A 18 3.85 9.39 -18.97
N ASP A 19 4.17 8.12 -19.21
CA ASP A 19 4.11 7.48 -20.52
C ASP A 19 2.66 7.25 -20.98
N PHE A 20 1.75 7.01 -20.01
CA PHE A 20 0.33 6.80 -20.26
C PHE A 20 -0.51 7.82 -19.47
N PRO A 21 -0.57 9.09 -19.93
CA PRO A 21 -1.29 10.15 -19.21
C PRO A 21 -2.81 9.93 -19.17
N ALA A 22 -3.36 9.10 -20.07
CA ALA A 22 -4.78 8.71 -20.06
C ALA A 22 -5.10 7.58 -19.04
N LEU A 23 -4.09 7.04 -18.35
CA LEU A 23 -4.28 5.95 -17.39
C LEU A 23 -4.93 6.49 -16.11
N GLN A 24 -5.99 5.81 -15.67
CA GLN A 24 -6.61 6.09 -14.38
C GLN A 24 -5.85 5.35 -13.27
N VAL A 25 -5.30 6.11 -12.31
CA VAL A 25 -4.65 5.55 -11.11
C VAL A 25 -5.70 5.34 -10.02
N VAL A 26 -5.90 4.08 -9.63
CA VAL A 26 -6.80 3.72 -8.52
C VAL A 26 -5.97 3.21 -7.34
N LYS A 27 -6.12 3.84 -6.18
CA LYS A 27 -5.42 3.44 -4.94
C LYS A 27 -6.31 2.53 -4.10
N LEU A 28 -5.76 1.38 -3.69
CA LEU A 28 -6.43 0.45 -2.80
C LEU A 28 -5.90 0.64 -1.38
N GLU A 29 -6.66 1.39 -0.57
CA GLU A 29 -6.27 1.73 0.80
C GLU A 29 -6.82 0.76 1.83
N GLN A 30 -7.66 -0.19 1.45
CA GLN A 30 -8.32 -1.10 2.38
C GLN A 30 -7.56 -2.43 2.48
N ASN A 31 -7.14 -2.79 3.70
CA ASN A 31 -6.54 -4.08 3.98
C ASN A 31 -7.58 -5.07 4.52
N TYR A 32 -7.75 -6.18 3.80
CA TYR A 32 -8.68 -7.27 4.14
C TYR A 32 -7.98 -8.51 4.72
N ARG A 33 -6.64 -8.52 4.80
CA ARG A 33 -5.85 -9.69 5.22
C ARG A 33 -5.48 -9.65 6.71
N SER A 34 -5.09 -8.49 7.21
CA SER A 34 -4.40 -8.34 8.49
C SER A 34 -5.22 -7.56 9.51
N SER A 35 -5.13 -7.94 10.78
CA SER A 35 -5.79 -7.24 11.88
C SER A 35 -5.17 -5.86 12.13
N GLY A 36 -5.94 -4.96 12.75
CA GLY A 36 -5.52 -3.56 12.90
C GLY A 36 -4.24 -3.31 13.69
N ARG A 37 -3.90 -4.16 14.66
CA ARG A 37 -2.61 -4.06 15.38
C ARG A 37 -1.41 -4.29 14.45
N ILE A 38 -1.49 -5.30 13.59
CA ILE A 38 -0.44 -5.63 12.61
C ILE A 38 -0.33 -4.51 11.59
N LEU A 39 -1.46 -4.02 11.07
CA LEU A 39 -1.47 -2.96 10.08
C LEU A 39 -0.88 -1.65 10.63
N LYS A 40 -1.18 -1.33 11.90
CA LYS A 40 -0.59 -0.16 12.58
C LYS A 40 0.94 -0.27 12.66
N ALA A 41 1.48 -1.41 13.07
CA ALA A 41 2.92 -1.62 13.14
C ALA A 41 3.58 -1.50 11.75
N ALA A 42 2.97 -2.11 10.72
CA ALA A 42 3.45 -2.02 9.35
C ALA A 42 3.45 -0.58 8.81
N ASN A 43 2.37 0.18 9.06
CA ASN A 43 2.24 1.58 8.66
C ASN A 43 3.29 2.48 9.34
N ILE A 44 3.63 2.22 10.61
CA ILE A 44 4.69 2.97 11.31
C ILE A 44 6.05 2.67 10.69
N LEU A 45 6.35 1.39 10.42
CA LEU A 45 7.63 0.99 9.85
C LEU A 45 7.83 1.59 8.45
N ILE A 46 6.82 1.47 7.59
CA ILE A 46 6.92 1.92 6.20
C ILE A 46 7.03 3.44 6.11
N ALA A 47 6.43 4.21 7.02
CA ALA A 47 6.47 5.68 7.03
C ALA A 47 7.89 6.27 7.13
N ASN A 48 8.87 5.50 7.61
CA ASN A 48 10.26 5.95 7.70
C ASN A 48 11.00 5.92 6.34
N ASN A 49 10.44 5.24 5.34
CA ASN A 49 11.06 5.14 4.03
C ASN A 49 10.67 6.34 3.14
N PRO A 50 11.54 6.79 2.23
CA PRO A 50 11.19 7.82 1.26
C PRO A 50 10.16 7.27 0.26
N HIS A 51 9.00 7.92 0.18
CA HIS A 51 7.91 7.52 -0.73
C HIS A 51 7.67 8.56 -1.81
N VAL A 52 7.46 8.08 -3.04
CA VAL A 52 6.94 8.91 -4.15
C VAL A 52 5.42 8.95 -4.13
N PHE A 53 4.78 7.92 -3.57
CA PHE A 53 3.33 7.81 -3.44
C PHE A 53 2.96 7.61 -1.98
N GLU A 54 2.11 8.48 -1.44
CA GLU A 54 1.52 8.31 -0.12
C GLU A 54 0.68 7.01 -0.09
N ASN A 55 0.98 6.15 0.88
CA ASN A 55 0.43 4.80 1.02
C ASN A 55 -0.05 4.57 2.46
N ARG A 56 -1.27 5.02 2.75
CA ARG A 56 -1.94 4.70 4.01
C ARG A 56 -2.94 3.57 3.79
N THR A 57 -2.69 2.41 4.39
CA THR A 57 -3.66 1.31 4.38
C THR A 57 -4.48 1.31 5.67
N GLY A 58 -5.80 1.45 5.55
CA GLY A 58 -6.77 1.33 6.64
C GLY A 58 -7.29 -0.10 6.80
N VAL A 59 -7.78 -0.41 8.00
CA VAL A 59 -8.49 -1.66 8.28
C VAL A 59 -9.94 -1.49 7.87
N VAL A 60 -10.51 -2.46 7.17
CA VAL A 60 -11.96 -2.54 7.03
C VAL A 60 -12.53 -3.06 8.34
N ILE A 61 -12.96 -2.14 9.20
CA ILE A 61 -13.83 -2.44 10.32
C ILE A 61 -15.23 -2.68 9.76
N ASP A 62 -15.44 -3.88 9.23
CA ASP A 62 -16.79 -4.36 8.96
C ASP A 62 -17.50 -4.49 10.32
N SER A 63 -18.39 -3.54 10.62
CA SER A 63 -19.24 -3.56 11.83
C SER A 63 -20.17 -4.78 11.89
N SER A 64 -20.17 -5.65 10.87
CA SER A 64 -21.00 -6.85 10.77
C SER A 64 -20.36 -8.11 11.39
N ARG A 65 -19.11 -8.07 11.87
CA ARG A 65 -18.46 -9.24 12.50
C ARG A 65 -17.79 -8.91 13.82
N VAL A 66 -18.62 -8.69 14.85
CA VAL A 66 -18.36 -9.34 16.14
C VAL A 66 -18.62 -10.82 15.93
N CYS A 67 -17.62 -11.57 15.50
CA CYS A 67 -17.71 -13.03 15.53
C CYS A 67 -16.44 -13.58 16.19
N CYS A 68 -16.67 -13.94 17.45
CA CYS A 68 -15.86 -14.77 18.34
C CYS A 68 -14.61 -14.12 18.97
N ARG A 69 -14.72 -14.01 20.31
CA ARG A 69 -13.63 -14.28 21.25
C ARG A 69 -12.85 -15.53 20.85
#